data_AF-A0AAD6VHC9-F1
#
_entry.id   AF-A0AAD6VHC9-F1
#
_cell.length_a   1.000
_cell.length_b   1.000
_cell.length_c   1.000
_cell.angle_alpha   90.00
_cell.angle_beta   90.00
_cell.angle_gamma   90.00
#
_symmetry.space_group_name_H-M   'P 1'
#
loop_
_entity.id
_entity.type
_entity.pdbx_description
1 polymer ?
#
loop_
_entity_poly.entity_id
_entity_poly.type
_entity_poly.pdbx_seq_one_letter_code
_entity_poly.pdbx_strand_id
1 'polypeptide(L)'
;MFKPGDKLNPYDPASLDLPGDEGVFKRLEAGTSPMTAELADMLKDPANLNALMQMMKADAAERERTGETAMEQMAREKREWAEADAKSAKLKLQGNEAFKEGDYKTAFVIYSACMSLSPQEPLYPLNRVAVALKLNLYTVAAEQASKVMRMAVFNRAKTHFRRGQARCVLVEWKEAEDDFTRALALQPGDPSVLQQIAEMKRLRGLSSEEQAAWISAQPRRALSDVFEPGELERRTEELLGRSLDS
;
A
#
# COMPACT_ATOMS: atom_id res chain seq x y z
N MET A 1 -0.28 -8.23 -15.14
CA MET A 1 0.23 -7.25 -16.14
C MET A 1 0.62 -8.02 -17.40
N PHE A 2 0.25 -7.51 -18.56
CA PHE A 2 0.45 -8.12 -19.87
C PHE A 2 1.93 -8.16 -20.27
N LYS A 3 2.38 -9.23 -20.94
CA LYS A 3 3.77 -9.38 -21.39
C LYS A 3 3.97 -8.78 -22.79
N PRO A 4 5.19 -8.37 -23.15
CA PRO A 4 5.52 -7.98 -24.52
C PRO A 4 5.23 -9.13 -25.50
N GLY A 5 4.46 -8.85 -26.56
CA GLY A 5 4.04 -9.84 -27.57
C GLY A 5 2.74 -10.58 -27.25
N ASP A 6 2.09 -10.31 -26.10
CA ASP A 6 0.73 -10.78 -25.84
C ASP A 6 -0.26 -10.03 -26.74
N LYS A 7 -0.99 -10.77 -27.59
CA LYS A 7 -2.06 -10.23 -28.47
C LYS A 7 -3.18 -9.48 -27.73
N LEU A 8 -3.19 -9.55 -26.40
CA LEU A 8 -4.20 -8.98 -25.50
C LEU A 8 -3.65 -7.79 -24.69
N ASN A 9 -2.44 -7.32 -24.99
CA ASN A 9 -1.80 -6.22 -24.27
C ASN A 9 -2.33 -4.86 -24.79
N PRO A 10 -3.11 -4.10 -23.98
CA PRO A 10 -3.65 -2.80 -24.41
C PRO A 10 -2.57 -1.72 -24.55
N TYR A 11 -1.33 -2.03 -24.17
CA TYR A 11 -0.15 -1.17 -24.29
C TYR A 11 0.81 -1.64 -25.38
N ASP A 12 0.48 -2.67 -26.18
CA ASP A 12 1.31 -3.08 -27.32
C ASP A 12 1.02 -2.18 -28.54
N PRO A 13 2.03 -1.50 -29.11
CA PRO A 13 1.87 -0.65 -30.29
C PRO A 13 1.39 -1.38 -31.55
N ALA A 14 1.55 -2.70 -31.65
CA ALA A 14 0.89 -3.49 -32.71
C ALA A 14 -0.65 -3.57 -32.51
N SER A 15 -1.15 -3.12 -31.35
CA SER A 15 -2.56 -3.09 -30.94
C SER A 15 -3.12 -1.67 -30.84
N LEU A 16 -2.25 -0.65 -30.86
CA LEU A 16 -2.58 0.77 -30.80
C LEU A 16 -2.44 1.35 -32.20
N ASP A 17 -3.58 1.51 -32.87
CA ASP A 17 -3.78 2.08 -34.20
C ASP A 17 -3.02 1.37 -35.35
N LEU A 18 -3.54 0.19 -35.68
CA LEU A 18 -3.22 -0.51 -36.92
C LEU A 18 -3.61 0.34 -38.15
N PRO A 19 -2.80 0.35 -39.22
CA PRO A 19 -3.14 1.07 -40.45
C PRO A 19 -4.50 0.60 -41.02
N GLY A 20 -5.46 1.51 -41.11
CA GLY A 20 -6.82 1.22 -41.61
C GLY A 20 -7.85 0.81 -40.54
N ASP A 21 -7.51 0.91 -39.25
CA ASP A 21 -8.39 0.62 -38.12
C ASP A 21 -9.00 1.91 -37.52
N GLU A 22 -10.19 1.82 -36.93
CA GLU A 22 -10.94 2.93 -36.33
C GLU A 22 -10.32 3.50 -35.04
N GLY A 23 -9.24 2.88 -34.58
CA GLY A 23 -8.45 3.29 -33.43
C GLY A 23 -8.90 2.64 -32.12
N VAL A 24 -7.98 2.55 -31.15
CA VAL A 24 -8.18 1.74 -29.93
C VAL A 24 -9.41 2.19 -29.12
N PHE A 25 -9.75 3.48 -29.17
CA PHE A 25 -10.89 4.08 -28.48
C PHE A 25 -12.25 3.64 -29.07
N LYS A 26 -12.39 3.64 -30.40
CA LYS A 26 -13.62 3.15 -31.04
C LYS A 26 -13.80 1.65 -30.84
N ARG A 27 -12.73 0.85 -30.82
CA ARG A 27 -12.79 -0.59 -30.50
C ARG A 27 -13.20 -0.86 -29.05
N LEU A 28 -12.75 -0.02 -28.12
CA LEU A 28 -13.18 -0.06 -26.71
C LEU A 28 -14.68 0.25 -26.57
N GLU A 29 -15.16 1.31 -27.23
CA GLU A 29 -16.58 1.68 -27.23
C GLU A 29 -17.46 0.63 -27.93
N ALA A 30 -16.97 0.01 -29.01
CA ALA A 30 -17.67 -1.04 -29.76
C ALA A 30 -17.54 -2.45 -29.15
N GLY A 31 -16.76 -2.62 -28.07
CA GLY A 31 -16.55 -3.92 -27.41
C GLY A 31 -15.77 -4.95 -28.24
N THR A 32 -14.99 -4.51 -29.23
CA THR A 32 -14.20 -5.38 -30.13
C THR A 32 -12.72 -5.45 -29.79
N SER A 33 -12.31 -4.79 -28.69
CA SER A 33 -10.92 -4.75 -28.22
C SER A 33 -10.45 -6.12 -27.70
N PRO A 34 -9.20 -6.55 -27.98
CA PRO A 34 -8.63 -7.82 -27.52
C PRO A 34 -8.30 -7.84 -26.01
N MET A 35 -9.00 -7.10 -25.17
CA MET A 35 -8.74 -7.08 -23.73
C MET A 35 -9.11 -8.41 -23.06
N THR A 36 -8.39 -8.78 -21.99
CA THR A 36 -8.78 -9.92 -21.13
C THR A 36 -10.17 -9.73 -20.55
N ALA A 37 -10.87 -10.84 -20.28
CA ALA A 37 -12.20 -10.84 -19.67
C ALA A 37 -12.28 -10.04 -18.36
N GLU A 38 -11.25 -10.09 -17.50
CA GLU A 38 -11.18 -9.31 -16.25
C GLU A 38 -11.13 -7.81 -16.49
N LEU A 39 -10.32 -7.36 -17.46
CA LEU A 39 -10.22 -5.96 -17.84
C LEU A 39 -11.51 -5.47 -18.52
N ALA A 40 -12.11 -6.30 -19.38
CA ALA A 40 -13.39 -6.01 -20.00
C ALA A 40 -14.51 -5.85 -18.95
N ASP A 41 -14.50 -6.65 -17.88
CA ASP A 41 -15.48 -6.54 -16.80
C ASP A 41 -15.27 -5.28 -15.95
N MET A 42 -14.02 -4.94 -15.61
CA MET A 42 -13.69 -3.71 -14.89
C MET A 42 -14.10 -2.44 -15.65
N LEU A 43 -13.97 -2.44 -16.99
CA LEU A 43 -14.30 -1.30 -17.84
C LEU A 43 -15.81 -1.13 -18.11
N LYS A 44 -16.65 -2.05 -17.63
CA LYS A 44 -18.11 -1.84 -17.60
C LYS A 44 -18.49 -0.74 -16.60
N ASP A 45 -17.68 -0.51 -15.57
CA ASP A 45 -17.84 0.62 -14.67
C ASP A 45 -17.43 1.92 -15.39
N PRO A 46 -18.35 2.88 -15.59
CA PRO A 46 -18.05 4.14 -16.26
C PRO A 46 -16.90 4.93 -15.61
N ALA A 47 -16.70 4.80 -14.30
CA ALA A 47 -15.61 5.46 -13.59
C ALA A 47 -14.25 4.90 -14.02
N ASN A 48 -14.15 3.58 -14.14
CA ASN A 48 -12.92 2.90 -14.57
C ASN A 48 -12.62 3.18 -16.05
N LEU A 49 -13.65 3.16 -16.90
CA LEU A 49 -13.50 3.51 -18.32
C LEU A 49 -13.01 4.95 -18.48
N ASN A 50 -13.61 5.90 -17.79
CA ASN A 50 -13.19 7.30 -17.83
C ASN A 50 -11.74 7.46 -17.32
N ALA A 51 -11.37 6.79 -16.23
CA ALA A 51 -10.00 6.82 -15.70
C ALA A 51 -8.97 6.29 -16.72
N LEU A 52 -9.27 5.16 -17.38
CA LEU A 52 -8.42 4.61 -18.43
C LEU A 52 -8.28 5.59 -19.60
N MET A 53 -9.38 6.20 -20.04
CA MET A 53 -9.35 7.18 -21.12
C MET A 53 -8.50 8.41 -20.78
N GLN A 54 -8.56 8.91 -19.54
CA GLN A 54 -7.72 10.02 -19.10
C GLN A 54 -6.25 9.64 -19.08
N MET A 55 -5.91 8.44 -18.61
CA MET A 55 -4.54 7.93 -18.63
C MET A 55 -3.97 7.88 -20.05
N MET A 56 -4.71 7.27 -20.99
CA MET A 56 -4.28 7.15 -22.39
C MET A 56 -4.15 8.50 -23.09
N LYS A 57 -5.00 9.49 -22.74
CA LYS A 57 -4.86 10.88 -23.23
C LYS A 57 -3.62 11.56 -22.69
N ALA A 58 -3.32 11.36 -21.40
CA ALA A 58 -2.10 11.89 -20.78
C ALA A 58 -0.84 11.28 -21.45
N ASP A 59 -0.82 9.97 -21.67
CA ASP A 59 0.29 9.29 -22.35
C ASP A 59 0.47 9.78 -23.79
N ALA A 60 -0.63 10.05 -24.51
CA ALA A 60 -0.58 10.63 -25.85
C ALA A 60 -0.01 12.06 -25.85
N ALA A 61 -0.45 12.90 -24.91
CA ALA A 61 0.06 14.26 -24.77
C ALA A 61 1.54 14.30 -24.35
N GLU A 62 1.96 13.35 -23.50
CA GLU A 62 3.37 13.20 -23.13
C GLU A 62 4.23 12.82 -24.34
N ARG A 63 3.80 11.85 -25.15
CA ARG A 63 4.49 11.47 -26.39
C ARG A 63 4.63 12.62 -27.36
N GLU A 64 3.59 13.43 -27.52
CA GLU A 64 3.65 14.64 -28.35
C GLU A 64 4.70 15.62 -27.83
N ARG A 65 4.79 15.78 -26.50
CA ARG A 65 5.77 16.67 -25.84
C ARG A 65 7.20 16.14 -25.93
N THR A 66 7.41 14.84 -25.76
CA THR A 66 8.75 14.21 -25.74
C THR A 66 9.26 13.85 -27.13
N GLY A 67 8.37 13.72 -28.12
CA GLY A 67 8.68 13.20 -29.44
C GLY A 67 8.90 11.67 -29.47
N GLU A 68 8.53 10.96 -28.39
CA GLU A 68 8.70 9.51 -28.27
C GLU A 68 7.60 8.75 -29.01
N THR A 69 7.98 7.61 -29.60
CA THR A 69 7.02 6.59 -30.01
C THR A 69 6.41 5.89 -28.79
N ALA A 70 5.28 5.20 -28.97
CA ALA A 70 4.68 4.38 -27.91
C ALA A 70 5.65 3.30 -27.37
N MET A 71 6.49 2.72 -28.23
CA MET A 71 7.50 1.74 -27.80
C MET A 71 8.58 2.35 -26.93
N GLU A 72 9.05 3.54 -27.28
CA GLU A 72 10.10 4.25 -26.53
C GLU A 72 9.60 4.70 -25.16
N GLN A 73 8.39 5.28 -25.09
CA GLN A 73 7.74 5.61 -23.83
C GLN A 73 7.58 4.36 -22.95
N MET A 74 7.05 3.26 -23.49
CA MET A 74 6.88 2.02 -22.73
C MET A 74 8.23 1.47 -22.23
N ALA A 75 9.28 1.52 -23.06
CA ALA A 75 10.61 1.08 -22.66
C ALA A 75 11.19 1.95 -21.53
N ARG A 76 10.97 3.27 -21.59
CA ARG A 76 11.34 4.23 -20.54
C ARG A 76 10.58 3.95 -19.24
N GLU A 77 9.26 3.91 -19.28
CA GLU A 77 8.42 3.65 -18.09
C GLU A 77 8.74 2.30 -17.45
N LYS A 78 8.94 1.26 -18.28
CA LYS A 78 9.36 -0.06 -17.78
C LYS A 78 10.71 0.00 -17.07
N ARG A 79 11.65 0.78 -17.60
CA ARG A 79 12.96 0.99 -16.98
C ARG A 79 12.83 1.77 -15.68
N GLU A 80 12.06 2.86 -15.67
CA GLU A 80 11.79 3.68 -14.48
C GLU A 80 11.13 2.84 -13.38
N TRP A 81 10.16 2.00 -13.73
CA TRP A 81 9.51 1.07 -12.80
C TRP A 81 10.49 0.05 -12.24
N ALA A 82 11.34 -0.55 -13.08
CA ALA A 82 12.37 -1.49 -12.63
C ALA A 82 13.42 -0.82 -11.72
N GLU A 83 13.80 0.42 -12.01
CA GLU A 83 14.69 1.23 -11.18
C GLU A 83 14.04 1.59 -9.84
N ALA A 84 12.75 1.97 -9.84
CA ALA A 84 11.98 2.24 -8.64
C ALA A 84 11.83 1.00 -7.75
N ASP A 85 11.55 -0.17 -8.34
CA ASP A 85 11.46 -1.45 -7.62
C ASP A 85 12.83 -1.89 -7.06
N ALA A 86 13.91 -1.73 -7.82
CA ALA A 86 15.26 -2.00 -7.33
C ALA A 86 15.63 -1.07 -6.15
N LYS A 87 15.31 0.22 -6.28
CA LYS A 87 15.52 1.22 -5.22
C LYS A 87 14.68 0.90 -3.98
N SER A 88 13.40 0.55 -4.15
CA SER A 88 12.51 0.21 -3.04
C SER A 88 12.96 -1.07 -2.32
N ALA A 89 13.46 -2.06 -3.06
CA ALA A 89 14.02 -3.28 -2.50
C ALA A 89 15.29 -3.02 -1.66
N LYS A 90 16.16 -2.10 -2.10
CA LYS A 90 17.34 -1.68 -1.33
C LYS A 90 16.93 -0.92 -0.07
N LEU A 91 16.02 0.06 -0.19
CA LEU A 91 15.48 0.80 0.96
C LEU A 91 14.81 -0.15 1.96
N LYS A 92 14.06 -1.17 1.50
CA LYS A 92 13.47 -2.19 2.37
C LYS A 92 14.51 -2.85 3.28
N LEU A 93 15.68 -3.18 2.76
CA LEU A 93 16.75 -3.77 3.56
C LEU A 93 17.25 -2.80 4.64
N GLN A 94 17.41 -1.52 4.30
CA GLN A 94 17.79 -0.48 5.25
C GLN A 94 16.71 -0.24 6.32
N GLY A 95 15.43 -0.24 5.93
CA GLY A 95 14.30 -0.10 6.84
C GLY A 95 14.18 -1.29 7.79
N ASN A 96 14.44 -2.51 7.29
CA ASN A 96 14.51 -3.70 8.14
C ASN A 96 15.66 -3.63 9.14
N GLU A 97 16.81 -3.07 8.74
CA GLU A 97 17.96 -2.92 9.63
C GLU A 97 17.69 -1.87 10.71
N ALA A 98 17.21 -0.69 10.34
CA ALA A 98 16.79 0.34 11.28
C ALA A 98 15.73 -0.20 12.28
N PHE A 99 14.80 -1.05 11.81
CA PHE A 99 13.83 -1.70 12.69
C PHE A 99 14.49 -2.65 13.71
N LYS A 100 15.51 -3.41 13.31
CA LYS A 100 16.24 -4.31 14.22
C LYS A 100 17.08 -3.54 15.23
N GLU A 101 17.69 -2.43 14.81
CA GLU A 101 18.48 -1.53 15.65
C GLU A 101 17.61 -0.72 16.63
N GLY A 102 16.28 -0.71 16.42
CA GLY A 102 15.34 0.04 17.26
C GLY A 102 15.15 1.50 16.82
N ASP A 103 15.77 1.94 15.71
CA ASP A 103 15.49 3.23 15.10
C ASP A 103 14.18 3.17 14.30
N TYR A 104 13.08 3.12 15.05
CA TYR A 104 11.75 3.05 14.50
C TYR A 104 11.34 4.33 13.77
N LYS A 105 11.89 5.50 14.14
CA LYS A 105 11.59 6.76 13.44
C LYS A 105 12.14 6.71 12.01
N THR A 106 13.39 6.29 11.85
CA THR A 106 14.00 6.12 10.52
C THR A 106 13.36 4.98 9.74
N ALA A 107 13.08 3.83 10.37
CA ALA A 107 12.38 2.73 9.69
C ALA A 107 11.01 3.16 9.14
N PHE A 108 10.27 4.00 9.87
CA PHE A 108 8.97 4.50 9.44
C PHE A 108 9.08 5.41 8.20
N VAL A 109 10.08 6.30 8.16
CA VAL A 109 10.39 7.13 6.98
C VAL A 109 10.77 6.25 5.79
N ILE A 110 11.68 5.29 5.99
CA ILE A 110 12.15 4.40 4.91
C ILE A 110 10.99 3.61 4.29
N TYR A 111 10.13 3.00 5.09
CA TYR A 111 8.96 2.29 4.54
C TYR A 111 7.96 3.23 3.88
N SER A 112 7.87 4.50 4.31
CA SER A 112 7.07 5.51 3.61
C SER A 112 7.63 5.79 2.21
N ALA A 113 8.96 5.91 2.08
CA ALA A 113 9.61 6.04 0.78
C ALA A 113 9.43 4.79 -0.10
N CYS A 114 9.52 3.59 0.48
CA CYS A 114 9.23 2.34 -0.25
C CYS A 114 7.81 2.31 -0.82
N MET A 115 6.82 2.79 -0.05
CA MET A 115 5.43 2.89 -0.53
C MET A 115 5.27 3.87 -1.69
N SER A 116 6.03 4.97 -1.71
CA SER A 116 6.02 5.92 -2.82
C SER A 116 6.69 5.40 -4.09
N LEU A 117 7.68 4.50 -3.96
CA LEU A 117 8.39 3.89 -5.10
C LEU A 117 7.64 2.70 -5.69
N SER A 118 7.06 1.84 -4.85
CA SER A 118 6.30 0.66 -5.28
C SER A 118 4.96 0.58 -4.54
N PRO A 119 3.97 1.41 -4.92
CA PRO A 119 2.66 1.45 -4.26
C PRO A 119 1.88 0.13 -4.32
N GLN A 120 2.22 -0.75 -5.26
CA GLN A 120 1.64 -2.07 -5.45
C GLN A 120 2.14 -3.13 -4.46
N GLU A 121 3.23 -2.88 -3.72
CA GLU A 121 3.83 -3.84 -2.81
C GLU A 121 3.19 -3.75 -1.41
N PRO A 122 2.32 -4.72 -1.02
CA PRO A 122 1.59 -4.64 0.25
C PRO A 122 2.46 -4.88 1.49
N LEU A 123 3.66 -5.42 1.35
CA LEU A 123 4.56 -5.65 2.49
C LEU A 123 5.10 -4.34 3.08
N TYR A 124 5.32 -3.30 2.27
CA TYR A 124 5.82 -2.01 2.73
C TYR A 124 4.86 -1.32 3.71
N PRO A 125 3.57 -1.10 3.37
CA PRO A 125 2.64 -0.53 4.33
C PRO A 125 2.40 -1.45 5.54
N LEU A 126 2.43 -2.79 5.36
CA LEU A 126 2.32 -3.72 6.48
C LEU A 126 3.51 -3.62 7.44
N ASN A 127 4.73 -3.48 6.93
CA ASN A 127 5.93 -3.26 7.76
C ASN A 127 5.87 -1.90 8.46
N ARG A 128 5.43 -0.85 7.78
CA ARG A 128 5.18 0.47 8.39
C ARG A 128 4.16 0.40 9.52
N VAL A 129 3.10 -0.39 9.41
CA VAL A 129 2.16 -0.66 10.52
C VAL A 129 2.89 -1.29 11.72
N ALA A 130 3.82 -2.20 11.49
CA ALA A 130 4.64 -2.78 12.57
C ALA A 130 5.47 -1.72 13.28
N VAL A 131 6.09 -0.81 12.51
CA VAL A 131 6.88 0.29 13.06
C VAL A 131 6.00 1.28 13.81
N ALA A 132 4.80 1.57 13.29
CA ALA A 132 3.82 2.42 13.96
C ALA A 132 3.44 1.88 15.34
N LEU A 133 3.24 0.55 15.47
CA LEU A 133 3.02 -0.10 16.77
C LEU A 133 4.21 0.08 17.71
N LYS A 134 5.44 0.02 17.21
CA LYS A 134 6.66 0.24 18.02
C LYS A 134 6.87 1.68 18.45
N LEU A 135 6.37 2.64 17.65
CA LEU A 135 6.33 4.07 17.98
C LEU A 135 5.11 4.45 18.83
N ASN A 136 4.24 3.48 19.15
CA ASN A 136 2.98 3.68 19.86
C ASN A 136 1.99 4.63 19.14
N LEU A 137 2.08 4.66 17.81
CA LEU A 137 1.17 5.38 16.91
C LEU A 137 -0.05 4.49 16.61
N TYR A 138 -0.82 4.12 17.63
CA TYR A 138 -1.86 3.08 17.49
C TYR A 138 -2.98 3.47 16.52
N THR A 139 -3.44 4.72 16.53
CA THR A 139 -4.44 5.22 15.57
C THR A 139 -3.94 5.09 14.14
N VAL A 140 -2.71 5.53 13.88
CA VAL A 140 -2.06 5.40 12.57
C VAL A 140 -1.94 3.93 12.17
N ALA A 141 -1.52 3.07 13.09
CA ALA A 141 -1.39 1.64 12.84
C ALA A 141 -2.72 0.98 12.44
N ALA A 142 -3.81 1.29 13.14
CA ALA A 142 -5.13 0.72 12.88
C ALA A 142 -5.72 1.17 11.53
N GLU A 143 -5.59 2.46 11.22
CA GLU A 143 -6.05 3.03 9.95
C GLU A 143 -5.26 2.47 8.77
N GLN A 144 -3.93 2.45 8.86
CA GLN A 144 -3.06 1.95 7.79
C GLN A 144 -3.25 0.44 7.60
N ALA A 145 -3.39 -0.35 8.67
CA ALA A 145 -3.70 -1.77 8.55
C ALA A 145 -5.03 -2.00 7.81
N SER A 146 -6.04 -1.16 8.08
CA SER A 146 -7.33 -1.22 7.38
C SER A 146 -7.22 -0.90 5.88
N LYS A 147 -6.30 0.00 5.50
CA LYS A 147 -5.97 0.25 4.08
C LYS A 147 -5.28 -0.96 3.45
N VAL A 148 -4.27 -1.54 4.11
CA VAL A 148 -3.55 -2.73 3.64
C VAL A 148 -4.49 -3.91 3.38
N MET A 149 -5.48 -4.12 4.26
CA MET A 149 -6.48 -5.18 4.09
C MET A 149 -7.33 -5.04 2.83
N ARG A 150 -7.52 -3.82 2.31
CA ARG A 150 -8.23 -3.60 1.04
C ARG A 150 -7.36 -3.86 -0.17
N MET A 151 -6.05 -3.68 -0.04
CA MET A 151 -5.09 -3.84 -1.14
C MET A 151 -4.63 -5.28 -1.33
N ALA A 152 -4.50 -6.05 -0.25
CA ALA A 152 -3.79 -7.32 -0.26
C ALA A 152 -4.65 -8.52 0.16
N VAL A 153 -4.54 -9.61 -0.62
CA VAL A 153 -5.05 -10.93 -0.21
C VAL A 153 -4.04 -11.67 0.67
N PHE A 154 -2.75 -11.40 0.48
CA PHE A 154 -1.65 -12.03 1.22
C PHE A 154 -1.39 -11.35 2.58
N ASN A 155 -0.86 -12.10 3.55
CA ASN A 155 -0.55 -11.65 4.92
C ASN A 155 -1.74 -11.16 5.75
N ARG A 156 -2.98 -11.47 5.37
CA ARG A 156 -4.19 -11.06 6.10
C ARG A 156 -4.16 -11.44 7.58
N ALA A 157 -3.66 -12.63 7.94
CA ALA A 157 -3.53 -13.04 9.34
C ALA A 157 -2.68 -12.04 10.15
N LYS A 158 -1.52 -11.66 9.60
CA LYS A 158 -0.58 -10.72 10.21
C LYS A 158 -1.14 -9.29 10.26
N THR A 159 -1.87 -8.87 9.23
CA THR A 159 -2.52 -7.56 9.18
C THR A 159 -3.65 -7.46 10.21
N HIS A 160 -4.50 -8.48 10.31
CA HIS A 160 -5.53 -8.58 11.35
C HIS A 160 -4.91 -8.57 12.74
N PHE A 161 -3.90 -9.41 12.97
CA PHE A 161 -3.20 -9.44 14.25
C PHE A 161 -2.67 -8.06 14.66
N ARG A 162 -1.93 -7.37 13.78
CA ARG A 162 -1.37 -6.04 14.06
C ARG A 162 -2.45 -4.97 14.27
N ARG A 163 -3.55 -5.03 13.50
CA ARG A 163 -4.69 -4.12 13.70
C ARG A 163 -5.36 -4.38 15.06
N GLY A 164 -5.57 -5.64 15.42
CA GLY A 164 -6.10 -6.04 16.72
C GLY A 164 -5.23 -5.55 17.88
N GLN A 165 -3.90 -5.62 17.76
CA GLN A 165 -2.97 -5.06 18.75
C GLN A 165 -3.19 -3.56 18.96
N ALA A 166 -3.27 -2.77 17.88
CA ALA A 166 -3.53 -1.34 17.97
C ALA A 166 -4.90 -1.07 18.62
N ARG A 167 -5.94 -1.79 18.19
CA ARG A 167 -7.32 -1.65 18.66
C ARG A 167 -7.50 -1.99 20.14
N CYS A 168 -6.79 -2.98 20.65
CA CYS A 168 -6.75 -3.25 22.09
C CYS A 168 -6.26 -2.04 22.88
N VAL A 169 -5.17 -1.41 22.43
CA VAL A 169 -4.66 -0.22 23.10
C VAL A 169 -5.62 0.95 22.93
N LEU A 170 -6.34 1.04 21.80
CA LEU A 170 -7.38 2.05 21.60
C LEU A 170 -8.71 1.74 22.32
N VAL A 171 -8.80 0.63 23.07
CA VAL A 171 -10.02 0.23 23.82
C VAL A 171 -11.18 -0.13 22.87
N GLU A 172 -10.88 -0.41 21.60
CA GLU A 172 -11.82 -0.90 20.58
C GLU A 172 -11.97 -2.42 20.72
N TRP A 173 -12.52 -2.87 21.86
CA TRP A 173 -12.49 -4.27 22.28
C TRP A 173 -13.20 -5.23 21.32
N LYS A 174 -14.34 -4.82 20.76
CA LYS A 174 -15.13 -5.68 19.86
C LYS A 174 -14.42 -5.86 18.52
N GLU A 175 -13.87 -4.78 18.00
CA GLU A 175 -13.14 -4.72 16.75
C GLU A 175 -11.81 -5.46 16.85
N ALA A 176 -11.13 -5.38 17.99
CA ALA A 176 -9.92 -6.15 18.27
C ALA A 176 -10.21 -7.67 18.35
N GLU A 177 -11.33 -8.05 18.98
CA GLU A 177 -11.75 -9.46 19.05
C GLU A 177 -12.07 -10.05 17.66
N ASP A 178 -12.77 -9.29 16.81
CA ASP A 178 -13.00 -9.69 15.41
C ASP A 178 -11.68 -9.85 14.65
N ASP A 179 -10.75 -8.92 14.82
CA ASP A 179 -9.43 -9.01 14.21
C ASP A 179 -8.65 -10.26 14.65
N PHE A 180 -8.57 -10.54 15.94
CA PHE A 180 -7.87 -11.74 16.40
C PHE A 180 -8.57 -13.04 16.01
N THR A 181 -9.91 -13.05 15.98
CA THR A 181 -10.68 -14.20 15.52
C THR A 181 -10.40 -14.50 14.05
N ARG A 182 -10.37 -13.47 13.20
CA ARG A 182 -9.99 -13.61 11.78
C ARG A 182 -8.53 -14.03 11.62
N ALA A 183 -7.62 -13.51 12.44
CA ALA A 183 -6.22 -13.92 12.43
C ALA A 183 -6.08 -15.42 12.76
N LEU A 184 -6.78 -15.93 13.77
CA LEU A 184 -6.80 -17.36 14.11
C LEU A 184 -7.48 -18.23 13.06
N ALA A 185 -8.54 -17.74 12.42
CA ALA A 185 -9.20 -18.48 11.35
C ALA A 185 -8.24 -18.70 10.16
N LEU A 186 -7.38 -17.73 9.87
CA LEU A 186 -6.37 -17.80 8.82
C LEU A 186 -5.11 -18.57 9.24
N GLN A 187 -4.73 -18.50 10.51
CA GLN A 187 -3.58 -19.20 11.08
C GLN A 187 -3.95 -19.81 12.44
N PRO A 188 -4.56 -21.02 12.43
CA PRO A 188 -5.01 -21.66 13.65
C PRO A 188 -3.87 -21.95 14.60
N GLY A 189 -4.06 -21.66 15.89
CA GLY A 189 -3.11 -22.00 16.94
C GLY A 189 -1.88 -21.09 17.04
N ASP A 190 -1.84 -19.94 16.36
CA ASP A 190 -0.74 -18.97 16.53
C ASP A 190 -0.64 -18.52 18.01
N PRO A 191 0.45 -18.86 18.72
CA PRO A 191 0.59 -18.55 20.14
C PRO A 191 0.54 -17.04 20.44
N SER A 192 1.04 -16.22 19.52
CA SER A 192 1.06 -14.76 19.65
C SER A 192 -0.36 -14.20 19.63
N VAL A 193 -1.22 -14.73 18.75
CA VAL A 193 -2.62 -14.32 18.66
C VAL A 193 -3.39 -14.78 19.90
N LEU A 194 -3.18 -16.02 20.33
CA LEU A 194 -3.81 -16.57 21.54
C LEU A 194 -3.43 -15.77 22.79
N GLN A 195 -2.17 -15.38 22.92
CA GLN A 195 -1.69 -14.53 24.01
C GLN A 195 -2.41 -13.16 24.02
N GLN A 196 -2.54 -12.51 22.86
CA GLN A 196 -3.23 -11.23 22.76
C GLN A 196 -4.73 -11.33 23.09
N ILE A 197 -5.39 -12.42 22.68
CA ILE A 197 -6.80 -12.67 23.05
C ILE A 197 -6.93 -12.86 24.56
N ALA A 198 -6.04 -13.64 25.18
CA ALA A 198 -6.06 -13.87 26.62
C ALA A 198 -5.88 -12.56 27.38
N GLU A 199 -4.91 -11.73 26.98
CA GLU A 199 -4.67 -10.43 27.60
C GLU A 199 -5.86 -9.48 27.40
N MET A 200 -6.42 -9.41 26.19
CA MET A 200 -7.63 -8.62 25.92
C MET A 200 -8.81 -9.05 26.80
N LYS A 201 -9.05 -10.35 26.94
CA LYS A 201 -10.13 -10.88 27.79
C LYS A 201 -9.89 -10.55 29.26
N ARG A 202 -8.63 -10.66 29.73
CA ARG A 202 -8.24 -10.25 31.08
C ARG A 202 -8.56 -8.77 31.30
N LEU A 203 -8.12 -7.88 30.40
CA LEU A 203 -8.35 -6.44 30.48
C LEU A 203 -9.84 -6.07 30.48
N ARG A 204 -10.65 -6.72 29.66
CA ARG A 204 -12.11 -6.52 29.62
C ARG A 204 -12.83 -6.95 30.90
N GLY A 205 -12.24 -7.88 31.66
CA GLY A 205 -12.78 -8.37 32.93
C GLY A 205 -12.37 -7.52 34.13
N LEU A 206 -11.46 -6.56 33.97
CA LEU A 206 -11.04 -5.65 35.04
C LEU A 206 -12.10 -4.60 35.36
N SER A 207 -12.01 -3.99 36.54
CA SER A 207 -12.86 -2.86 36.92
C SER A 207 -12.62 -1.65 35.99
N SER A 208 -13.56 -0.71 35.97
CA SER A 208 -13.42 0.53 35.20
C SER A 208 -12.17 1.33 35.60
N GLU A 209 -11.85 1.37 36.90
CA GLU A 209 -10.67 2.04 37.44
C GLU A 209 -9.38 1.35 36.99
N GLU A 210 -9.34 0.02 37.03
CA GLU A 210 -8.18 -0.77 36.58
C GLU A 210 -7.96 -0.65 35.07
N GLN A 211 -9.04 -0.64 34.28
CA GLN A 211 -8.95 -0.39 32.84
C GLN A 211 -8.43 1.02 32.56
N ALA A 212 -8.93 2.04 33.25
CA ALA A 212 -8.46 3.41 33.11
C ALA A 212 -6.97 3.55 33.49
N ALA A 213 -6.54 2.90 34.57
CA ALA A 213 -5.14 2.87 34.98
C ALA A 213 -4.25 2.20 33.90
N TRP A 214 -4.67 1.07 33.35
CA TRP A 214 -3.95 0.41 32.26
C TRP A 214 -3.88 1.28 31.01
N ILE A 215 -5.00 1.90 30.62
CA ILE A 215 -5.10 2.83 29.49
C ILE A 215 -4.12 3.98 29.64
N SER A 216 -4.10 4.61 30.82
CA SER A 216 -3.21 5.74 31.13
C SER A 216 -1.73 5.34 31.19
N ALA A 217 -1.43 4.05 31.43
CA ALA A 217 -0.08 3.53 31.43
C ALA A 217 0.46 3.21 30.03
N GLN A 218 -0.41 3.08 29.02
CA GLN A 218 0.04 2.87 27.64
C GLN A 218 0.52 4.19 27.04
N PRO A 219 1.78 4.30 26.57
CA PRO A 219 2.22 5.48 25.85
C PRO A 219 1.42 5.57 24.55
N ARG A 220 0.62 6.62 24.33
CA ARG A 220 -0.11 6.83 23.07
C ARG A 220 0.42 8.09 22.42
N ARG A 221 0.90 7.96 21.19
CA ARG A 221 1.48 9.09 20.45
C ARG A 221 0.63 9.39 19.22
N ALA A 222 0.44 10.66 18.94
CA ALA A 222 0.08 11.17 17.63
C ALA A 222 1.33 11.22 16.72
N LEU A 223 1.12 11.34 15.42
CA LEU A 223 2.22 11.46 14.47
C LEU A 223 3.09 12.69 14.76
N SER A 224 2.46 13.78 15.20
CA SER A 224 3.11 15.04 15.62
C SER A 224 4.00 14.89 16.85
N ASP A 225 3.81 13.85 17.67
CA ASP A 225 4.69 13.58 18.83
C ASP A 225 5.99 12.88 18.41
N VAL A 226 6.07 12.40 17.17
CA VAL A 226 7.22 11.67 16.62
C VAL A 226 7.93 12.47 15.55
N PHE A 227 7.19 13.21 14.72
CA PHE A 227 7.70 13.98 13.60
C PHE A 227 7.31 15.44 13.74
N GLU A 228 8.28 16.34 13.56
CA GLU A 228 8.00 17.77 13.41
C GLU A 228 7.13 18.00 12.16
N PRO A 229 6.36 19.10 12.10
CA PRO A 229 5.57 19.43 10.92
C PRO A 229 6.40 19.39 9.63
N GLY A 230 5.99 18.55 8.67
CA GLY A 230 6.67 18.36 7.39
C GLY A 230 7.97 17.53 7.45
N GLU A 231 8.41 17.07 8.62
CA GLU A 231 9.64 16.28 8.75
C GLU A 231 9.53 14.92 8.05
N LEU A 232 8.39 14.24 8.21
CA LEU A 232 8.17 12.94 7.60
C LEU A 232 8.22 13.05 6.07
N GLU A 233 7.50 14.02 5.50
CA GLU A 233 7.46 14.29 4.08
C GLU A 233 8.85 14.64 3.56
N ARG A 234 9.54 15.59 4.20
CA ARG A 234 10.90 16.01 3.82
C ARG A 234 11.89 14.86 3.83
N ARG A 235 11.97 14.09 4.91
CA ARG A 235 12.88 12.94 4.98
C ARG A 235 12.50 11.84 3.99
N THR A 236 11.22 11.70 3.66
CA THR A 236 10.76 10.76 2.63
C THR A 236 11.23 11.22 1.26
N GLU A 237 11.01 12.48 0.89
CA GLU A 237 11.44 13.04 -0.40
C GLU A 237 12.97 13.04 -0.57
N GLU A 238 13.72 13.29 0.50
CA GLU A 238 15.18 13.15 0.54
C GLU A 238 15.63 11.74 0.13
N LEU A 239 14.99 10.69 0.67
CA LEU A 239 15.27 9.30 0.27
C LEU A 239 14.85 9.01 -1.18
N LEU A 240 13.79 9.67 -1.65
CA LEU A 240 13.33 9.57 -3.04
C LEU A 240 14.23 10.33 -4.01
N GLY A 241 15.05 11.27 -3.52
CA GLY A 241 15.91 12.12 -4.34
C GLY A 241 15.12 13.21 -5.07
N ARG A 242 13.97 13.60 -4.53
CA ARG A 242 13.10 14.65 -5.06
C ARG A 242 13.30 15.90 -4.20
N SER A 243 13.65 17.03 -4.80
CA SER A 243 13.77 18.28 -4.04
C SER A 243 12.39 18.78 -3.64
N LEU A 244 12.26 19.28 -2.42
CA LEU A 244 11.07 20.02 -1.96
C LEU A 244 11.15 21.53 -2.26
N ASP A 245 12.18 21.97 -2.99
CA ASP A 245 12.33 23.38 -3.36
C ASP A 245 11.36 23.74 -4.51
N SER A 246 10.23 24.33 -4.12
CA SER A 246 9.37 25.16 -4.97
C SER A 246 8.82 26.33 -4.18
#